data_AF-X1BZ50-F1
#
_entry.id   AF-X1BZ50-F1
#
_cell.length_a   1.000
_cell.length_b   1.000
_cell.length_c   1.000
_cell.angle_alpha   90.00
_cell.angle_beta   90.00
_cell.angle_gamma   90.00
#
_symmetry.space_group_name_H-M   'P 1'
#
loop_
_entity.id
_entity.type
_entity.pdbx_description
1 polymer ?
#
loop_
_entity_poly.entity_id
_entity_poly.type
_entity_poly.pdbx_seq_one_letter_code
_entity_poly.pdbx_strand_id
1 'polypeptide(L)'
;MEPGDLLHLYQNGRHDELTQNILYLLSEFANQTVTDLNPVQQSKIDAFVECILEIFVKSDYTIPPRYREVFVFALPAMSNLVAASRFQNTDPQLEVLLKEPNTFAKILALYTPRNRIEIDRKWLFDQDPKLASMWYGRFFHAATSSRTQAVHEHLRRHLQYIDDQYNAESYFATEPIFFSTYIDAEVEKPIKEQINSAITHRLTNVQVRNRPDPHRIAVLTHRWFPGTSVYRAVNVFIEAMADKYDL
;
A
#
# COMPACT_ATOMS: atom_id res chain seq x y z
N MET A 1 21.37 14.17 3.02
CA MET A 1 20.78 14.73 1.79
C MET A 1 19.98 15.93 2.20
N GLU A 2 20.12 17.05 1.51
CA GLU A 2 19.34 18.27 1.69
C GLU A 2 18.28 18.37 0.58
N PRO A 3 17.16 19.10 0.77
CA PRO A 3 16.10 19.20 -0.24
C PRO A 3 16.60 19.69 -1.61
N GLY A 4 17.56 20.62 -1.62
CA GLY A 4 18.19 21.15 -2.83
C GLY A 4 18.93 20.09 -3.66
N ASP A 5 19.38 18.99 -3.06
CA ASP A 5 20.05 17.90 -3.77
C ASP A 5 19.10 17.22 -4.78
N LEU A 6 17.81 17.11 -4.44
CA LEU A 6 16.79 16.51 -5.32
C LEU A 6 16.55 17.40 -6.54
N LEU A 7 16.40 18.71 -6.33
CA LEU A 7 16.24 19.67 -7.43
C LEU A 7 17.48 19.70 -8.33
N HIS A 8 18.68 19.64 -7.75
CA HIS A 8 19.92 19.57 -8.52
C HIS A 8 19.98 18.31 -9.40
N LEU A 9 19.60 17.14 -8.88
CA LEU A 9 19.55 15.90 -9.67
C LEU A 9 18.52 16.00 -10.82
N TYR A 10 17.35 16.58 -10.54
CA TYR A 10 16.33 16.84 -11.55
C TYR A 10 16.85 17.76 -12.67
N GLN A 11 17.43 18.92 -12.31
CA GLN A 11 17.95 19.91 -13.27
C GLN A 11 19.06 19.36 -14.17
N ASN A 12 19.83 18.38 -13.68
CA ASN A 12 20.88 17.72 -14.45
C ASN A 12 20.39 16.48 -15.23
N GLY A 13 19.08 16.23 -15.28
CA GLY A 13 18.50 15.08 -15.98
C GLY A 13 18.84 13.72 -15.35
N ARG A 14 19.34 13.69 -14.10
CA ARG A 14 19.72 12.46 -13.37
C ARG A 14 18.49 11.80 -12.73
N HIS A 15 17.46 11.53 -13.54
CA HIS A 15 16.14 11.07 -13.07
C HIS A 15 16.19 9.72 -12.33
N ASP A 16 17.12 8.84 -12.69
CA ASP A 16 17.23 7.53 -12.06
C ASP A 16 17.71 7.64 -10.60
N GLU A 17 18.78 8.40 -10.39
CA GLU A 17 19.36 8.65 -9.09
C GLU A 17 18.47 9.54 -8.23
N LEU A 18 17.80 10.51 -8.85
CA LEU A 18 16.72 11.26 -8.20
C LEU A 18 15.65 10.31 -7.65
N THR A 19 15.19 9.36 -8.47
CA THR A 19 14.20 8.37 -8.06
C THR A 19 14.70 7.52 -6.89
N GLN A 20 15.92 7.01 -6.98
CA GLN A 20 16.54 6.22 -5.91
C GLN A 20 16.62 7.01 -4.61
N ASN A 21 17.02 8.28 -4.67
CA ASN A 21 17.15 9.13 -3.49
C ASN A 21 15.80 9.46 -2.85
N ILE A 22 14.75 9.70 -3.65
CA ILE A 22 13.39 9.85 -3.13
C ILE A 22 12.95 8.58 -2.41
N LEU A 23 13.14 7.40 -3.03
CA LEU A 23 12.76 6.12 -2.43
C LEU A 23 13.56 5.81 -1.17
N TYR A 24 14.86 6.11 -1.15
CA TYR A 24 15.71 5.97 0.02
C TYR A 24 15.18 6.84 1.18
N LEU A 25 14.89 8.11 0.92
CA LEU A 25 14.31 9.00 1.92
C LEU A 25 12.98 8.47 2.46
N LEU A 26 12.07 8.02 1.59
CA LEU A 26 10.81 7.42 2.02
C LEU A 26 11.02 6.16 2.88
N SER A 27 12.03 5.35 2.57
CA SER A 27 12.36 4.16 3.36
C SER A 27 12.90 4.50 4.75
N GLU A 28 13.70 5.56 4.86
CA GLU A 28 14.20 6.05 6.14
C GLU A 28 13.04 6.56 7.02
N PHE A 29 12.12 7.34 6.44
CA PHE A 29 10.93 7.80 7.16
C PHE A 29 9.99 6.65 7.56
N ALA A 30 9.89 5.60 6.76
CA ALA A 30 9.05 4.44 7.08
C ALA A 30 9.52 3.70 8.34
N ASN A 31 10.81 3.80 8.69
CA ASN A 31 11.41 3.11 9.83
C ASN A 31 11.50 3.99 11.09
N GLN A 32 11.01 5.24 11.04
CA GLN A 32 11.10 6.18 12.15
C GLN A 32 9.71 6.52 12.70
N THR A 33 9.60 6.49 14.03
CA THR A 33 8.43 7.03 14.73
C THR A 33 8.74 8.44 15.19
N VAL A 34 8.17 9.43 14.50
CA VAL A 34 8.29 10.83 14.88
C VAL A 34 7.00 11.25 15.60
N THR A 35 7.09 11.52 16.90
CA THR A 35 5.93 11.94 17.70
C THR A 35 5.78 13.46 17.75
N ASP A 36 6.90 14.19 17.74
CA ASP A 36 6.93 15.65 17.77
C ASP A 36 8.02 16.17 16.84
N LEU A 37 7.73 17.31 16.19
CA LEU A 37 8.64 18.02 15.30
C LEU A 37 8.92 19.40 15.88
N ASN A 38 10.19 19.73 16.08
CA ASN A 38 10.58 21.11 16.36
C ASN A 38 10.49 21.96 15.07
N PRO A 39 10.48 23.30 15.16
CA PRO A 39 10.32 24.17 13.99
C PRO A 39 11.37 23.96 12.89
N VAL A 40 12.60 23.58 13.26
CA VAL A 40 13.68 23.30 12.30
C VAL A 40 13.41 21.99 11.55
N GLN A 41 12.97 20.95 12.25
CA GLN A 41 12.61 19.67 11.63
C GLN A 41 11.37 19.81 10.74
N GLN A 42 10.36 20.57 11.18
CA GLN A 42 9.17 20.87 10.38
C GLN A 42 9.54 21.57 9.07
N SER A 43 10.35 22.62 9.15
CA SER A 43 10.82 23.35 7.96
C SER A 43 11.57 22.43 6.98
N LYS A 44 12.38 21.50 7.49
CA LYS A 44 13.06 20.50 6.64
C LYS A 44 12.07 19.55 5.96
N ILE A 45 11.08 19.02 6.69
CA ILE A 45 10.06 18.14 6.11
C ILE A 45 9.26 18.88 5.04
N ASP A 46 8.83 20.11 5.33
CA ASP A 46 8.10 20.95 4.37
C ASP A 46 8.91 21.15 3.09
N ALA A 47 10.21 21.47 3.20
CA ALA A 47 11.09 21.66 2.05
C ALA A 47 11.29 20.37 1.24
N PHE A 48 11.44 19.21 1.90
CA PHE A 48 11.53 17.92 1.19
C PHE A 48 10.25 17.58 0.44
N VAL A 49 9.09 17.71 1.11
CA VAL A 49 7.80 17.43 0.48
C VAL A 49 7.55 18.38 -0.67
N GLU A 50 7.83 19.67 -0.50
CA GLU A 50 7.74 20.66 -1.58
C GLU A 50 8.56 20.25 -2.79
N CYS A 51 9.85 19.93 -2.61
CA CYS A 51 10.71 19.49 -3.71
C CYS A 51 10.17 18.25 -4.42
N ILE A 52 9.72 17.24 -3.65
CA ILE A 52 9.16 16.00 -4.22
C ILE A 52 7.89 16.31 -5.03
N LEU A 53 6.96 17.07 -4.47
CA LEU A 53 5.69 17.40 -5.12
C LEU A 53 5.90 18.27 -6.37
N GLU A 54 6.82 19.23 -6.31
CA GLU A 54 7.20 20.06 -7.46
C GLU A 54 7.79 19.23 -8.60
N ILE A 55 8.67 18.28 -8.29
CA ILE A 55 9.28 17.38 -9.28
C ILE A 55 8.22 16.44 -9.86
N PHE A 56 7.32 15.91 -9.03
CA PHE A 56 6.31 14.96 -9.48
C PHE A 56 5.39 15.57 -10.53
N VAL A 57 5.01 16.84 -10.42
CA VAL A 57 4.14 17.48 -11.41
C VAL A 57 4.85 17.86 -12.73
N LYS A 58 6.17 17.71 -12.84
CA LYS A 58 6.88 17.98 -14.09
C LYS A 58 6.66 16.85 -15.11
N SER A 59 6.30 17.22 -16.34
CA SER A 59 5.98 16.26 -17.40
C SER A 59 7.21 15.51 -17.94
N ASP A 60 8.41 16.09 -17.83
CA ASP A 60 9.67 15.51 -18.27
C ASP A 60 10.27 14.50 -17.26
N TYR A 61 9.94 14.62 -15.98
CA TYR A 61 10.26 13.59 -15.00
C TYR A 61 9.27 12.43 -15.13
N THR A 62 9.76 11.22 -15.41
CA THR A 62 8.94 10.00 -15.41
C THR A 62 9.57 8.99 -14.47
N ILE A 63 8.75 8.35 -13.61
CA ILE A 63 9.22 7.26 -12.75
C ILE A 63 9.69 6.09 -13.64
N PRO A 64 10.99 5.73 -13.62
CA PRO A 64 11.49 4.62 -14.40
C PRO A 64 10.74 3.33 -14.10
N PRO A 65 10.43 2.48 -15.10
CA PRO A 65 9.61 1.28 -14.91
C PRO A 65 10.02 0.39 -13.74
N ARG A 66 11.34 0.22 -13.51
CA ARG A 66 11.90 -0.59 -12.41
C ARG A 66 11.55 -0.10 -11.01
N TYR A 67 11.13 1.16 -10.85
CA TYR A 67 10.82 1.75 -9.55
C TYR A 67 9.32 1.92 -9.30
N ARG A 68 8.45 1.65 -10.28
CA ARG A 68 7.00 1.89 -10.16
C ARG A 68 6.37 1.09 -9.02
N GLU A 69 6.67 -0.21 -8.96
CA GLU A 69 6.20 -1.09 -7.88
C GLU A 69 6.73 -0.64 -6.51
N VAL A 70 7.98 -0.16 -6.45
CA VAL A 70 8.61 0.32 -5.22
C VAL A 70 7.94 1.61 -4.72
N PHE A 71 7.50 2.50 -5.62
CA PHE A 71 6.72 3.67 -5.22
C PHE A 71 5.33 3.30 -4.70
N VAL A 72 4.64 2.34 -5.33
CA VAL A 72 3.37 1.83 -4.79
C VAL A 72 3.60 1.21 -3.41
N PHE A 73 4.71 0.50 -3.22
CA PHE A 73 5.11 0.00 -1.91
C PHE A 73 5.32 1.16 -0.92
N ALA A 74 5.97 2.25 -1.33
CA ALA A 74 6.25 3.40 -0.47
C ALA A 74 5.05 4.32 -0.20
N LEU A 75 3.86 4.02 -0.75
CA LEU A 75 2.64 4.83 -0.59
C LEU A 75 2.34 5.23 0.87
N PRO A 76 2.42 4.34 1.89
CA PRO A 76 2.15 4.74 3.26
C PRO A 76 3.17 5.75 3.81
N ALA A 77 4.45 5.61 3.44
CA ALA A 77 5.49 6.54 3.83
C ALA A 77 5.27 7.92 3.19
N MET A 78 4.91 7.96 1.90
CA MET A 78 4.56 9.19 1.20
C MET A 78 3.33 9.86 1.85
N SER A 79 2.26 9.10 2.09
CA SER A 79 1.03 9.57 2.77
C SER A 79 1.35 10.23 4.12
N ASN A 80 2.16 9.57 4.94
CA ASN A 80 2.52 10.07 6.27
C ASN A 80 3.43 11.30 6.19
N LEU A 81 4.41 11.28 5.29
CA LEU A 81 5.35 12.40 5.12
C LEU A 81 4.63 13.66 4.66
N VAL A 82 3.73 13.54 3.67
CA VAL A 82 2.90 14.66 3.21
C VAL A 82 1.95 15.13 4.32
N ALA A 83 1.33 14.21 5.06
CA ALA A 83 0.45 14.55 6.17
C ALA A 83 1.17 15.28 7.33
N ALA A 84 2.45 14.98 7.55
CA ALA A 84 3.30 15.64 8.54
C ALA A 84 3.81 17.02 8.07
N SER A 85 3.68 17.33 6.79
CA SER A 85 4.07 18.62 6.22
C SER A 85 2.93 19.64 6.22
N ARG A 86 3.25 20.89 5.93
CA ARG A 86 2.26 21.97 5.70
C ARG A 86 1.25 21.69 4.58
N PHE A 87 1.53 20.75 3.67
CA PHE A 87 0.67 20.43 2.54
C PHE A 87 -0.52 19.52 2.92
N GLN A 88 -0.34 18.64 3.91
CA GLN A 88 -1.34 17.72 4.47
C GLN A 88 -1.89 16.64 3.52
N ASN A 89 -2.06 16.93 2.23
CA ASN A 89 -2.42 15.99 1.18
C ASN A 89 -1.80 16.40 -0.18
N THR A 90 -2.16 15.68 -1.24
CA THR A 90 -1.58 15.82 -2.58
C THR A 90 -2.63 16.16 -3.65
N ASP A 91 -3.82 16.65 -3.25
CA ASP A 91 -4.93 16.93 -4.18
C ASP A 91 -4.51 17.88 -5.32
N PRO A 92 -3.81 19.01 -5.07
CA PRO A 92 -3.39 19.92 -6.14
C PRO A 92 -2.47 19.25 -7.17
N GLN A 93 -1.60 18.34 -6.73
CA GLN A 93 -0.70 17.61 -7.63
C GLN A 93 -1.47 16.58 -8.46
N LEU A 94 -2.42 15.87 -7.85
CA LEU A 94 -3.27 14.91 -8.57
C LEU A 94 -4.10 15.60 -9.67
N GLU A 95 -4.63 16.79 -9.41
CA GLU A 95 -5.37 17.57 -10.41
C GLU A 95 -4.53 17.95 -11.64
N VAL A 96 -3.23 18.18 -11.46
CA VAL A 96 -2.29 18.41 -12.55
C VAL A 96 -1.99 17.09 -13.27
N LEU A 97 -1.65 16.04 -12.52
CA LEU A 97 -1.23 14.76 -13.08
C LEU A 97 -2.32 14.07 -13.89
N LEU A 98 -3.60 14.22 -13.52
CA LEU A 98 -4.73 13.64 -14.24
C LEU A 98 -4.92 14.22 -15.66
N LYS A 99 -4.31 15.37 -15.96
CA LYS A 99 -4.40 16.04 -17.27
C LYS A 99 -3.20 15.73 -18.16
N GLU A 100 -2.16 15.14 -17.60
CA GLU A 100 -0.88 14.91 -18.27
C GLU A 100 -0.71 13.43 -18.66
N PRO A 101 -0.08 13.12 -19.81
CA PRO A 101 0.22 11.74 -20.18
C PRO A 101 1.35 11.16 -19.31
N ASN A 102 1.43 9.83 -19.24
CA ASN A 102 2.52 9.09 -18.58
C ASN A 102 2.69 9.37 -17.07
N THR A 103 1.63 9.80 -16.39
CA THR A 103 1.64 10.14 -14.95
C THR A 103 1.14 9.04 -14.03
N PHE A 104 0.67 7.91 -14.57
CA PHE A 104 -0.01 6.87 -13.81
C PHE A 104 0.73 6.41 -12.54
N ALA A 105 2.03 6.10 -12.63
CA ALA A 105 2.82 5.70 -11.47
C ALA A 105 2.94 6.80 -10.41
N LYS A 106 2.96 8.08 -10.81
CA LYS A 106 2.98 9.22 -9.90
C LYS A 106 1.62 9.39 -9.22
N ILE A 107 0.53 9.20 -9.96
CA ILE A 107 -0.83 9.19 -9.42
C ILE A 107 -0.94 8.11 -8.33
N LEU A 108 -0.51 6.88 -8.60
CA LEU A 108 -0.55 5.81 -7.59
C LEU A 108 0.32 6.09 -6.37
N ALA A 109 1.42 6.83 -6.52
CA ALA A 109 2.31 7.20 -5.41
C ALA A 109 1.76 8.35 -4.55
N LEU A 110 0.89 9.19 -5.10
CA LEU A 110 0.31 10.34 -4.41
C LEU A 110 -1.15 10.13 -3.98
N TYR A 111 -1.88 9.20 -4.59
CA TYR A 111 -3.30 8.98 -4.32
C TYR A 111 -3.51 8.06 -3.12
N THR A 112 -3.96 8.66 -2.02
CA THR A 112 -4.07 8.09 -0.68
C THR A 112 -5.48 8.31 -0.10
N PRO A 113 -5.83 7.64 1.01
CA PRO A 113 -7.10 7.86 1.70
C PRO A 113 -7.31 9.30 2.21
N ARG A 114 -6.23 10.09 2.33
CA ARG A 114 -6.27 11.49 2.80
C ARG A 114 -6.68 12.48 1.71
N ASN A 115 -6.65 12.05 0.45
CA ASN A 115 -7.08 12.85 -0.67
C ASN A 115 -8.60 13.03 -0.68
N ARG A 116 -9.04 14.21 -1.11
CA ARG A 116 -10.47 14.52 -1.30
C ARG A 116 -10.90 14.27 -2.74
N ILE A 117 -9.97 14.37 -3.69
CA ILE A 117 -10.26 14.06 -5.08
C ILE A 117 -10.63 12.58 -5.21
N GLU A 118 -11.65 12.32 -6.02
CA GLU A 118 -12.06 10.97 -6.38
C GLU A 118 -11.53 10.66 -7.77
N ILE A 119 -10.73 9.60 -7.85
CA ILE A 119 -10.26 9.07 -9.13
C ILE A 119 -11.06 7.82 -9.40
N ASP A 120 -11.61 7.72 -10.62
CA ASP A 120 -12.33 6.53 -11.05
C ASP A 120 -11.40 5.31 -10.96
N ARG A 121 -11.77 4.34 -10.12
CA ARG A 121 -11.00 3.12 -9.93
C ARG A 121 -10.98 2.28 -11.19
N LYS A 122 -12.07 2.24 -11.98
CA LYS A 122 -12.08 1.52 -13.26
C LYS A 122 -10.99 2.06 -14.18
N TRP A 123 -10.88 3.38 -14.26
CA TRP A 123 -9.79 4.04 -15.00
C TRP A 123 -8.40 3.60 -14.48
N LEU A 124 -8.18 3.52 -13.17
CA LEU A 124 -6.90 3.06 -12.60
C LEU A 124 -6.57 1.62 -13.03
N PHE A 125 -7.55 0.70 -12.96
CA PHE A 125 -7.36 -0.68 -13.39
C PHE A 125 -7.14 -0.79 -14.91
N ASP A 126 -7.81 0.05 -15.71
CA ASP A 126 -7.64 0.07 -17.16
C ASP A 126 -6.26 0.54 -17.62
N GLN A 127 -5.54 1.32 -16.79
CA GLN A 127 -4.16 1.73 -17.11
C GLN A 127 -3.15 0.58 -16.93
N ASP A 128 -3.20 -0.08 -15.78
CA ASP A 128 -2.33 -1.22 -15.45
C ASP A 128 -2.94 -2.01 -14.29
N PRO A 129 -3.60 -3.16 -14.57
CA PRO A 129 -4.26 -3.95 -13.54
C PRO A 129 -3.32 -4.44 -12.44
N LYS A 130 -2.05 -4.71 -12.76
CA LYS A 130 -1.09 -5.23 -11.78
C LYS A 130 -0.74 -4.14 -10.77
N LEU A 131 -0.34 -2.97 -11.23
CA LEU A 131 0.00 -1.84 -10.36
C LEU A 131 -1.23 -1.33 -9.60
N ALA A 132 -2.39 -1.25 -10.25
CA ALA A 132 -3.64 -0.86 -9.60
C ALA A 132 -4.04 -1.83 -8.48
N SER A 133 -3.86 -3.15 -8.67
CA SER A 133 -4.13 -4.15 -7.63
C SER A 133 -3.21 -4.01 -6.42
N MET A 134 -1.92 -3.73 -6.66
CA MET A 134 -0.97 -3.44 -5.57
C MET A 134 -1.35 -2.17 -4.81
N TRP A 135 -1.69 -1.10 -5.54
CA TRP A 135 -2.14 0.16 -4.94
C TRP A 135 -3.42 -0.03 -4.14
N TYR A 136 -4.39 -0.79 -4.66
CA TYR A 136 -5.67 -1.04 -4.00
C TYR A 136 -5.48 -1.60 -2.59
N GLY A 137 -4.59 -2.59 -2.42
CA GLY A 137 -4.25 -3.14 -1.11
C GLY A 137 -3.41 -2.18 -0.26
N ARG A 138 -2.48 -1.45 -0.86
CA ARG A 138 -1.65 -0.47 -0.14
C ARG A 138 -2.40 0.75 0.36
N PHE A 139 -3.53 1.08 -0.27
CA PHE A 139 -4.39 2.19 0.11
C PHE A 139 -4.80 2.11 1.60
N PHE A 140 -5.09 0.91 2.11
CA PHE A 140 -5.45 0.70 3.52
C PHE A 140 -4.30 1.03 4.49
N HIS A 141 -3.08 0.65 4.15
CA HIS A 141 -1.89 0.97 4.96
C HIS A 141 -1.63 2.46 5.05
N ALA A 142 -1.90 3.19 3.97
CA ALA A 142 -1.74 4.64 3.92
C ALA A 142 -2.73 5.40 4.83
N ALA A 143 -3.75 4.73 5.37
CA ALA A 143 -4.66 5.27 6.38
C ALA A 143 -4.30 4.92 7.83
N THR A 144 -3.37 4.01 8.10
CA THR A 144 -3.12 3.48 9.47
C THR A 144 -2.76 4.55 10.51
N SER A 145 -2.16 5.67 10.07
CA SER A 145 -1.81 6.82 10.90
C SER A 145 -2.94 7.86 11.06
N SER A 146 -4.07 7.69 10.37
CA SER A 146 -5.19 8.65 10.35
C SER A 146 -6.47 8.02 10.87
N ARG A 147 -7.16 8.70 11.80
CA ARG A 147 -8.46 8.25 12.32
C ARG A 147 -9.58 9.27 12.07
N THR A 148 -9.42 10.13 11.06
CA THR A 148 -10.46 11.11 10.72
C THR A 148 -11.65 10.43 10.08
N GLN A 149 -12.85 10.97 10.30
CA GLN A 149 -14.08 10.49 9.67
C GLN A 149 -13.97 10.50 8.13
N ALA A 150 -13.39 11.56 7.55
CA ALA A 150 -13.22 11.67 6.10
C ALA A 150 -12.37 10.53 5.51
N VAL A 151 -11.26 10.17 6.17
CA VAL A 151 -10.44 9.03 5.76
C VAL A 151 -11.23 7.73 5.88
N HIS A 152 -11.96 7.53 6.97
CA HIS A 152 -12.78 6.33 7.17
C HIS A 152 -13.87 6.19 6.09
N GLU A 153 -14.57 7.26 5.75
CA GLU A 153 -15.56 7.28 4.67
C GLU A 153 -14.92 7.00 3.30
N HIS A 154 -13.72 7.50 3.05
CA HIS A 154 -12.98 7.18 1.82
C HIS A 154 -12.62 5.69 1.76
N LEU A 155 -12.14 5.10 2.86
CA LEU A 155 -11.87 3.66 2.94
C LEU A 155 -13.13 2.81 2.74
N ARG A 156 -14.27 3.21 3.33
CA ARG A 156 -15.55 2.52 3.12
C ARG A 156 -15.93 2.52 1.64
N ARG A 157 -15.84 3.67 0.96
CA ARG A 157 -16.10 3.76 -0.49
C ARG A 157 -15.09 3.00 -1.34
N HIS A 158 -13.85 2.88 -0.87
CA HIS A 158 -12.82 2.07 -1.52
C HIS A 158 -13.17 0.59 -1.48
N LEU A 159 -13.64 0.08 -0.34
CA LEU A 159 -14.08 -1.32 -0.20
C LEU A 159 -15.31 -1.71 -1.03
N GLN A 160 -16.14 -0.74 -1.41
CA GLN A 160 -17.35 -0.97 -2.19
C GLN A 160 -17.07 -1.36 -3.65
N TYR A 161 -15.82 -1.28 -4.10
CA TYR A 161 -15.45 -1.55 -5.48
C TYR A 161 -14.15 -2.33 -5.56
N ILE A 162 -14.20 -3.48 -6.20
CA ILE A 162 -13.02 -4.17 -6.72
C ILE A 162 -13.27 -4.43 -8.20
N ASP A 163 -12.24 -4.23 -9.02
CA ASP A 163 -12.34 -4.48 -10.45
C ASP A 163 -12.23 -5.97 -10.78
N ASP A 164 -12.88 -6.43 -11.83
CA ASP A 164 -12.75 -7.82 -12.30
C ASP A 164 -11.33 -8.16 -12.74
N GLN A 165 -10.53 -7.14 -13.11
CA GLN A 165 -9.11 -7.29 -13.45
C GLN A 165 -8.20 -7.36 -12.21
N TYR A 166 -8.77 -7.36 -11.00
CA TYR A 166 -7.99 -7.41 -9.78
C TYR A 166 -7.08 -8.65 -9.72
N ASN A 167 -5.79 -8.36 -9.60
CA ASN A 167 -4.73 -9.34 -9.53
C ASN A 167 -4.35 -9.61 -8.07
N ALA A 168 -4.77 -10.76 -7.55
CA ALA A 168 -4.45 -11.25 -6.21
C ALA A 168 -3.01 -11.80 -6.04
N GLU A 169 -2.10 -11.63 -7.02
CA GLU A 169 -0.66 -11.91 -6.85
C GLU A 169 0.03 -10.94 -5.89
N SER A 170 -0.59 -9.80 -5.64
CA SER A 170 -0.03 -8.84 -4.71
C SER A 170 0.00 -9.41 -3.30
N TYR A 171 1.15 -9.33 -2.63
CA TYR A 171 1.27 -9.55 -1.18
C TYR A 171 0.22 -8.73 -0.39
N PHE A 172 -0.29 -7.64 -0.97
CA PHE A 172 -1.29 -6.77 -0.38
C PHE A 172 -2.74 -7.22 -0.54
N ALA A 173 -3.01 -8.39 -1.14
CA ALA A 173 -4.37 -8.93 -1.23
C ALA A 173 -4.97 -9.27 0.13
N THR A 174 -4.13 -9.49 1.14
CA THR A 174 -4.56 -9.71 2.53
C THR A 174 -5.11 -8.45 3.19
N GLU A 175 -4.71 -7.27 2.73
CA GLU A 175 -5.04 -6.00 3.38
C GLU A 175 -6.54 -5.70 3.35
N PRO A 176 -7.23 -5.66 2.19
CA PRO A 176 -8.69 -5.49 2.16
C PRO A 176 -9.44 -6.58 2.95
N ILE A 177 -8.91 -7.82 3.00
CA ILE A 177 -9.50 -8.91 3.79
C ILE A 177 -9.49 -8.57 5.29
N PHE A 178 -8.35 -8.12 5.83
CA PHE A 178 -8.25 -7.84 7.26
C PHE A 178 -8.83 -6.47 7.64
N PHE A 179 -8.61 -5.44 6.83
CA PHE A 179 -9.07 -4.09 7.14
C PHE A 179 -10.59 -3.95 7.02
N SER A 180 -11.26 -4.70 6.15
CA SER A 180 -12.72 -4.63 5.99
C SER A 180 -13.48 -4.89 7.29
N THR A 181 -13.03 -5.81 8.13
CA THR A 181 -13.61 -6.11 9.45
C THR A 181 -13.63 -4.89 10.40
N TYR A 182 -12.74 -3.91 10.20
CA TYR A 182 -12.66 -2.70 11.04
C TYR A 182 -13.29 -1.47 10.39
N ILE A 183 -13.57 -1.51 9.09
CA ILE A 183 -14.07 -0.36 8.34
C ILE A 183 -15.58 -0.46 8.19
N ASP A 184 -16.07 -1.59 7.68
CA ASP A 184 -17.46 -1.73 7.32
C ASP A 184 -17.87 -3.21 7.25
N ALA A 185 -18.68 -3.62 8.23
CA ALA A 185 -19.15 -5.00 8.37
C ALA A 185 -20.09 -5.42 7.23
N GLU A 186 -20.77 -4.49 6.57
CA GLU A 186 -21.70 -4.81 5.48
C GLU A 186 -20.96 -5.27 4.21
N VAL A 187 -19.77 -4.73 3.98
CA VAL A 187 -18.94 -5.02 2.79
C VAL A 187 -17.88 -6.09 3.06
N GLU A 188 -17.66 -6.49 4.32
CA GLU A 188 -16.64 -7.47 4.71
C GLU A 188 -16.79 -8.81 3.99
N LYS A 189 -17.99 -9.40 3.99
CA LYS A 189 -18.21 -10.70 3.35
C LYS A 189 -18.07 -10.59 1.81
N PRO A 190 -18.73 -9.63 1.13
CA PRO A 190 -18.59 -9.46 -0.32
C PRO A 190 -17.13 -9.29 -0.78
N ILE A 191 -16.34 -8.43 -0.13
CA ILE A 191 -14.96 -8.18 -0.57
C ILE A 191 -14.07 -9.43 -0.41
N LYS A 192 -14.27 -10.20 0.66
CA LYS A 192 -13.55 -11.46 0.89
C LYS A 192 -13.90 -12.50 -0.16
N GLU A 193 -15.18 -12.62 -0.52
CA GLU A 193 -15.63 -13.53 -1.59
C GLU A 193 -15.02 -13.16 -2.95
N GLN A 194 -15.00 -11.87 -3.29
CA GLN A 194 -14.40 -11.39 -4.54
C GLN A 194 -12.89 -11.68 -4.59
N ILE A 195 -12.14 -11.39 -3.53
CA ILE A 195 -10.70 -11.67 -3.48
C ILE A 195 -10.43 -13.18 -3.54
N ASN A 196 -11.20 -13.99 -2.82
CA ASN A 196 -11.08 -15.45 -2.87
C ASN A 196 -11.37 -16.00 -4.27
N SER A 197 -12.34 -15.42 -4.98
CA SER A 197 -12.62 -15.76 -6.39
C SER A 197 -11.43 -15.42 -7.28
N ALA A 198 -10.84 -14.23 -7.13
CA ALA A 198 -9.64 -13.82 -7.88
C ALA A 198 -8.45 -14.76 -7.61
N ILE A 199 -8.20 -15.13 -6.35
CA ILE A 199 -7.16 -16.12 -5.98
C ILE A 199 -7.44 -17.47 -6.64
N THR A 200 -8.68 -17.97 -6.52
CA THR A 200 -9.09 -19.28 -7.05
C THR A 200 -8.95 -19.34 -8.57
N HIS A 201 -9.35 -18.27 -9.26
CA HIS A 201 -9.21 -18.16 -10.71
C HIS A 201 -7.73 -18.30 -11.13
N ARG A 202 -6.80 -17.66 -10.40
CA ARG A 202 -5.36 -17.83 -10.68
C ARG A 202 -4.85 -19.23 -10.38
N LEU A 203 -5.35 -19.86 -9.33
CA LEU A 203 -4.93 -21.21 -8.94
C LEU A 203 -5.58 -22.32 -9.78
N THR A 204 -6.48 -21.99 -10.71
CA THR A 204 -7.25 -22.98 -11.49
C THR A 204 -6.36 -23.97 -12.25
N ASN A 205 -5.16 -23.56 -12.68
CA ASN A 205 -4.21 -24.42 -13.40
C ASN A 205 -3.07 -24.96 -12.52
N VAL A 206 -3.08 -24.70 -11.22
CA VAL A 206 -2.05 -25.20 -10.29
C VAL A 206 -2.39 -26.64 -9.92
N GLN A 207 -1.59 -27.58 -10.45
CA GLN A 207 -1.70 -28.99 -10.05
C GLN A 207 -0.94 -29.23 -8.75
N VAL A 208 -1.67 -29.38 -7.65
CA VAL A 208 -1.10 -29.82 -6.38
C VAL A 208 -0.91 -31.34 -6.43
N ARG A 209 0.35 -31.79 -6.40
CA ARG A 209 0.69 -33.21 -6.20
C ARG A 209 1.15 -33.40 -4.76
N ASN A 210 0.32 -34.02 -3.94
CA ASN A 210 0.63 -34.32 -2.55
C ASN A 210 0.41 -35.80 -2.23
N ARG A 211 0.97 -36.26 -1.11
CA ARG A 211 0.69 -37.55 -0.47
C ARG A 211 0.22 -37.24 0.95
N PRO A 212 -1.06 -36.87 1.14
CA PRO A 212 -1.55 -36.51 2.46
C PRO A 212 -1.51 -37.74 3.38
N ASP A 213 -1.02 -37.55 4.59
CA ASP A 213 -1.10 -38.53 5.66
C ASP A 213 -2.29 -38.13 6.55
N PRO A 214 -3.34 -38.98 6.69
CA PRO A 214 -4.50 -38.65 7.50
C PRO A 214 -4.17 -38.48 8.99
N HIS A 215 -3.00 -38.92 9.45
CA HIS A 215 -2.54 -38.74 10.82
C HIS A 215 -1.68 -37.48 11.01
N ARG A 216 -1.48 -36.64 9.99
CA ARG A 216 -0.67 -35.41 10.12
C ARG A 216 -1.50 -34.15 9.97
N ILE A 217 -1.24 -33.17 10.82
CA ILE A 217 -1.86 -31.84 10.75
C ILE A 217 -0.76 -30.80 10.53
N ALA A 218 -0.88 -30.00 9.48
CA ALA A 218 0.01 -28.88 9.23
C ALA A 218 -0.59 -27.57 9.74
N VAL A 219 0.15 -26.82 10.57
CA VAL A 219 -0.22 -25.47 10.99
C VAL A 219 0.55 -24.45 10.14
N LEU A 220 -0.15 -23.76 9.25
CA LEU A 220 0.46 -22.76 8.36
C LEU A 220 0.11 -21.34 8.83
N THR A 221 1.05 -20.72 9.55
CA THR A 221 0.95 -19.30 9.91
C THR A 221 2.32 -18.74 10.30
N HIS A 222 2.56 -17.47 9.96
CA HIS A 222 3.76 -16.75 10.41
C HIS A 222 3.73 -16.39 11.90
N ARG A 223 2.62 -16.68 12.60
CA ARG A 223 2.40 -16.37 14.02
C ARG A 223 2.51 -17.60 14.94
N TRP A 224 3.00 -18.74 14.45
CA TRP A 224 3.08 -19.96 15.27
C TRP A 224 4.31 -19.97 16.19
N PHE A 225 4.26 -19.18 17.26
CA PHE A 225 5.27 -19.19 18.32
C PHE A 225 4.67 -18.69 19.65
N PRO A 226 5.18 -19.13 20.82
CA PRO A 226 4.56 -18.87 22.13
C PRO A 226 4.25 -17.42 22.48
N GLY A 227 5.00 -16.47 21.91
CA GLY A 227 4.81 -15.04 22.12
C GLY A 227 3.57 -14.43 21.45
N THR A 228 2.85 -15.15 20.58
CA THR A 228 1.69 -14.60 19.84
C THR A 228 0.36 -14.93 20.50
N SER A 229 -0.67 -14.15 20.17
CA SER A 229 -2.06 -14.48 20.52
C SER A 229 -2.54 -15.74 19.81
N VAL A 230 -2.16 -15.95 18.54
CA VAL A 230 -2.55 -17.13 17.75
C VAL A 230 -2.09 -18.41 18.42
N TYR A 231 -0.81 -18.50 18.79
CA TYR A 231 -0.30 -19.68 19.49
C TYR A 231 -1.02 -19.87 20.82
N ARG A 232 -1.09 -18.84 21.67
CA ARG A 232 -1.71 -18.96 23.00
C ARG A 232 -3.18 -19.39 22.96
N ALA A 233 -3.93 -18.95 21.96
CA ALA A 233 -5.35 -19.29 21.81
C ALA A 233 -5.57 -20.67 21.17
N VAL A 234 -4.72 -21.07 20.22
CA VAL A 234 -4.95 -22.26 19.38
C VAL A 234 -4.16 -23.48 19.86
N ASN A 235 -3.02 -23.29 20.53
CA ASN A 235 -2.12 -24.38 20.95
C ASN A 235 -2.82 -25.44 21.80
N VAL A 236 -3.73 -25.04 22.70
CA VAL A 236 -4.49 -25.98 23.55
C VAL A 236 -5.31 -26.97 22.72
N PHE A 237 -5.85 -26.56 21.58
CA PHE A 237 -6.61 -27.44 20.68
C PHE A 237 -5.70 -28.36 19.89
N ILE A 238 -4.51 -27.87 19.51
CA ILE A 238 -3.48 -28.69 18.84
C ILE A 238 -2.94 -29.75 19.81
N GLU A 239 -2.59 -29.38 21.04
CA GLU A 239 -2.14 -30.30 22.10
C GLU A 239 -3.19 -31.37 22.41
N ALA A 240 -4.48 -30.99 22.45
CA ALA A 240 -5.57 -31.95 22.65
C ALA A 240 -5.70 -32.99 21.52
N MET A 241 -5.05 -32.79 20.38
CA MET A 241 -5.00 -33.73 19.26
C MET A 241 -3.73 -34.59 19.21
N ALA A 242 -2.74 -34.34 20.08
CA ALA A 242 -1.41 -34.96 20.03
C ALA A 242 -1.44 -36.49 20.16
N ASP A 243 -2.43 -37.05 20.85
CA ASP A 243 -2.57 -38.51 21.00
C ASP A 243 -3.08 -39.21 19.73
N LYS A 244 -3.65 -38.45 18.78
CA LYS A 244 -4.31 -38.99 17.57
C LYS A 244 -3.58 -38.63 16.28
N TYR A 245 -2.77 -37.58 16.31
CA TYR A 245 -2.10 -37.02 15.14
C TYR A 245 -0.62 -36.75 15.43
N ASP A 246 0.22 -36.94 14.42
CA ASP A 246 1.61 -36.51 14.33
C ASP A 246 1.62 -35.00 14.02
N LEU A 247 1.99 -34.20 15.03
CA LEU A 247 1.94 -32.74 15.05
C LEU A 247 3.29 -32.10 14.72
#